data_AF-A0A183KXB7-F1
#
_entry.id   AF-A0A183KXB7-F1
#
_cell.length_a   1.000
_cell.length_b   1.000
_cell.length_c   1.000
_cell.angle_alpha   90.00
_cell.angle_beta   90.00
_cell.angle_gamma   90.00
#
_symmetry.space_group_name_H-M   'P 1'
#
loop_
_entity.id
_entity.type
_entity.pdbx_description
1 polymer ?
#
loop_
_entity_poly.entity_id
_entity_poly.type
_entity_poly.pdbx_seq_one_letter_code
_entity_poly.pdbx_strand_id
1 'polypeptide(L)'
;MVGNGEYEDQNSSNASSFWECREYHRTVKRVDAAYKLCNELCLMIQERAELEKAYSSNLKKWSSRWLSFLDSGLEYGSGSSPWKGLCKEAEAVSNAHQVRTFSVT
;
A
#
# COMPACT_ATOMS: atom_id res chain seq x y z
N MET A 1 -32.22 16.98 -4.63
CA MET A 1 -31.88 17.77 -5.84
C MET A 1 -30.36 17.89 -5.86
N VAL A 2 -29.58 17.35 -6.78
CA VAL A 2 -29.77 16.61 -8.04
C VAL A 2 -28.53 15.72 -8.12
N GLY A 3 -28.72 14.40 -8.20
CA GLY A 3 -27.70 13.54 -8.79
C GLY A 3 -27.84 13.65 -10.30
N ASN A 4 -26.71 13.70 -11.01
CA ASN A 4 -26.46 13.44 -12.44
C ASN A 4 -24.99 13.86 -12.65
N GLY A 5 -24.04 13.03 -13.05
CA GLY A 5 -24.12 12.01 -14.08
C GLY A 5 -23.35 12.54 -15.29
N GLU A 6 -22.02 12.46 -15.25
CA GLU A 6 -21.16 12.65 -16.44
C GLU A 6 -20.13 11.51 -16.48
N TYR A 7 -20.64 10.30 -16.66
CA TYR A 7 -19.91 9.20 -17.28
C TYR A 7 -20.37 9.14 -18.74
N GLU A 8 -19.77 9.96 -19.60
CA GLU A 8 -19.85 9.83 -21.06
C GLU A 8 -18.40 9.83 -21.57
N ASP A 9 -17.90 8.90 -22.39
CA ASP A 9 -18.59 7.88 -23.17
C ASP A 9 -17.60 6.75 -23.49
N GLN A 10 -17.92 5.53 -23.06
CA GLN A 10 -17.32 4.30 -23.56
C GLN A 10 -18.04 3.94 -24.88
N ASN A 11 -17.72 4.65 -25.95
CA ASN A 11 -18.08 4.21 -27.30
C ASN A 11 -16.92 4.50 -28.27
N SER A 12 -16.00 3.55 -28.36
CA SER A 12 -14.88 3.56 -29.31
C SER A 12 -15.32 3.45 -30.79
N SER A 13 -16.62 3.44 -31.08
CA SER A 13 -17.16 3.28 -32.45
C SER A 13 -17.70 4.57 -33.08
N ASN A 14 -17.88 5.67 -32.32
CA ASN A 14 -18.45 6.95 -32.83
C ASN A 14 -17.64 8.19 -32.42
N ALA A 15 -16.36 8.04 -32.07
CA ALA A 15 -15.51 9.19 -31.76
C ALA A 15 -15.34 10.08 -33.01
N SER A 16 -15.76 11.35 -32.94
CA SER A 16 -15.46 12.39 -33.94
C SER A 16 -13.98 12.43 -34.24
N SER A 17 -13.63 12.73 -35.50
CA SER A 17 -12.23 12.74 -35.94
C SER A 17 -11.46 13.82 -35.18
N PHE A 18 -10.21 13.53 -34.79
CA PHE A 18 -9.35 14.49 -34.10
C PHE A 18 -9.19 15.82 -34.87
N TRP A 19 -9.28 15.76 -36.20
CA TRP A 19 -9.13 16.91 -37.08
C TRP A 19 -10.40 17.76 -37.23
N GLU A 20 -11.53 17.35 -36.64
CA GLU A 20 -12.74 18.16 -36.58
C GLU A 20 -12.57 19.32 -35.60
N CYS A 21 -13.29 20.42 -35.88
CA CYS A 21 -13.12 21.65 -35.13
C CYS A 21 -13.36 21.42 -33.62
N ARG A 22 -12.39 21.82 -32.81
CA ARG A 22 -12.36 21.72 -31.34
C ARG A 22 -12.12 20.31 -30.77
N GLU A 23 -12.11 19.25 -31.57
CA GLU A 23 -12.02 17.88 -31.06
C GLU A 23 -10.66 17.54 -30.41
N TYR A 24 -9.62 18.33 -30.69
CA TYR A 24 -8.32 18.28 -30.02
C TYR A 24 -8.39 18.53 -28.50
N HIS A 25 -9.50 19.09 -27.99
CA HIS A 25 -9.69 19.32 -26.56
C HIS A 25 -9.56 18.05 -25.72
N ARG A 26 -9.84 16.86 -26.29
CA ARG A 26 -9.65 15.57 -25.58
C ARG A 26 -8.20 15.36 -25.18
N THR A 27 -7.26 15.73 -26.06
CA THR A 27 -5.82 15.62 -25.79
C THR A 27 -5.38 16.64 -24.73
N VAL A 28 -5.96 17.84 -24.73
CA VAL A 28 -5.67 18.86 -23.70
C VAL A 28 -6.22 18.41 -22.34
N LYS A 29 -7.48 17.96 -22.27
CA LYS A 29 -8.10 17.42 -21.05
C LYS A 29 -7.31 16.24 -20.45
N ARG A 30 -6.62 15.45 -21.29
CA ARG A 30 -5.77 14.34 -20.83
C ARG A 30 -4.62 14.82 -19.94
N VAL A 31 -4.10 16.03 -20.14
CA VAL A 31 -3.05 16.60 -19.29
C VAL A 31 -3.58 16.89 -17.89
N ASP A 32 -4.75 17.51 -17.79
CA ASP A 32 -5.40 17.78 -16.49
C ASP A 32 -5.78 16.47 -15.77
N ALA A 33 -6.24 15.47 -16.53
CA ALA A 33 -6.52 14.14 -15.99
C ALA A 33 -5.25 13.43 -15.51
N ALA A 34 -4.11 13.59 -16.21
CA ALA A 34 -2.83 13.00 -15.81
C ALA A 34 -2.35 13.56 -14.46
N TYR A 35 -2.49 14.86 -14.22
CA TYR A 35 -2.16 15.47 -12.93
C TYR A 35 -2.97 14.84 -11.78
N LYS A 36 -4.28 14.69 -11.98
CA LYS A 36 -5.15 14.04 -10.98
C LYS A 36 -4.74 12.58 -10.78
N LEU A 37 -4.47 11.84 -11.85
CA LEU A 37 -4.05 10.44 -11.78
C LEU A 37 -2.75 10.26 -11.01
N CYS A 38 -1.76 11.14 -11.20
CA CYS A 38 -0.52 11.11 -10.43
C CYS A 38 -0.77 11.29 -8.93
N ASN A 39 -1.68 12.20 -8.55
CA ASN A 39 -2.04 12.38 -7.14
C ASN A 39 -2.74 11.14 -6.55
N GLU A 40 -3.70 10.56 -7.27
CA GLU A 40 -4.36 9.32 -6.85
C GLU A 40 -3.37 8.16 -6.73
N LEU A 41 -2.39 8.08 -7.65
CA LEU A 41 -1.33 7.07 -7.59
C LEU A 41 -0.47 7.24 -6.34
N CYS A 42 -0.07 8.48 -6.01
CA CYS A 42 0.67 8.78 -4.79
C CYS A 42 -0.13 8.41 -3.53
N LEU A 43 -1.42 8.73 -3.49
CA LEU A 43 -2.30 8.37 -2.37
C LEU A 43 -2.41 6.85 -2.20
N MET A 44 -2.64 6.11 -3.28
CA MET A 44 -2.72 4.65 -3.25
C MET A 44 -1.42 4.02 -2.72
N ILE A 45 -0.27 4.54 -3.17
CA ILE A 45 1.04 4.10 -2.69
C ILE A 45 1.21 4.40 -1.20
N GLN A 46 0.78 5.56 -0.71
CA GLN A 46 0.83 5.93 0.70
C GLN A 46 -0.07 5.02 1.56
N GLU A 47 -1.30 4.76 1.11
CA GLU A 47 -2.21 3.83 1.79
C GLU A 47 -1.58 2.45 1.92
N ARG A 48 -0.95 1.97 0.84
CA ARG A 48 -0.21 0.70 0.89
C ARG A 48 0.96 0.76 1.87
N ALA A 49 1.71 1.85 1.91
CA ALA A 49 2.83 2.03 2.83
C ALA A 49 2.39 1.97 4.30
N GLU A 50 1.25 2.58 4.64
CA GLU A 50 0.69 2.55 5.99
C GLU A 50 0.26 1.13 6.43
N LEU A 51 -0.28 0.31 5.51
CA LEU A 51 -0.59 -1.10 5.80
C LEU A 51 0.68 -1.89 6.18
N GLU A 52 1.76 -1.74 5.41
CA GLU A 52 3.04 -2.42 5.65
C GLU A 52 3.66 -1.98 6.99
N LYS A 53 3.51 -0.69 7.33
CA LYS A 53 3.96 -0.12 8.61
C LYS A 53 3.17 -0.65 9.80
N ALA A 54 1.85 -0.78 9.67
CA ALA A 54 1.01 -1.36 10.71
C ALA A 54 1.36 -2.84 10.96
N TYR A 55 1.56 -3.61 9.89
CA TYR A 55 1.94 -5.02 9.97
C TYR A 55 3.30 -5.22 10.66
N SER A 56 4.33 -4.48 10.23
CA SER A 56 5.66 -4.54 10.86
C SER A 56 5.62 -4.14 12.34
N SER A 57 4.89 -3.09 12.70
CA SER A 57 4.72 -2.64 14.09
C SER A 57 4.06 -3.71 14.97
N ASN A 58 3.00 -4.35 14.46
CA ASN A 58 2.30 -5.40 15.19
C ASN A 58 3.16 -6.65 15.37
N LEU A 59 3.90 -7.07 14.34
CA LEU A 59 4.85 -8.19 14.44
C LEU A 59 5.93 -7.93 15.49
N LYS A 60 6.48 -6.71 15.53
CA LYS A 60 7.52 -6.34 16.50
C LYS A 60 7.00 -6.33 17.93
N LYS A 61 5.77 -5.84 18.15
CA LYS A 61 5.11 -5.90 19.46
C LYS A 61 4.85 -7.35 19.89
N TRP A 62 4.40 -8.18 18.96
CA TRP A 62 4.15 -9.60 19.19
C TRP A 62 5.44 -10.34 19.57
N SER A 63 6.51 -10.19 18.79
CA SER A 63 7.80 -10.85 19.06
C SER A 63 8.36 -10.43 20.42
N SER A 64 8.33 -9.12 20.72
CA SER A 64 8.82 -8.57 21.99
C SER A 64 8.07 -9.15 23.20
N ARG A 65 6.73 -9.22 23.12
CA ARG A 65 5.90 -9.80 24.19
C ARG A 65 6.27 -11.25 24.47
N TRP A 66 6.44 -12.06 23.43
CA TRP A 66 6.74 -13.48 23.59
C TRP A 66 8.18 -13.74 24.00
N LEU A 67 9.13 -12.92 23.55
CA LEU A 67 10.51 -12.96 24.05
C LEU A 67 10.57 -12.64 25.54
N SER A 68 9.89 -11.58 25.99
CA SER A 68 9.79 -11.25 27.43
C SER A 68 9.12 -12.37 28.24
N PHE A 69 8.11 -13.04 27.68
CA PHE A 69 7.51 -14.22 28.31
C PHE A 69 8.50 -15.38 28.43
N LEU A 70 9.27 -15.68 27.37
CA LEU A 70 10.28 -16.74 27.39
C LEU A 70 11.44 -16.41 28.36
N ASP A 71 11.80 -15.14 28.48
CA ASP A 71 12.86 -14.70 29.40
C ASP A 71 12.43 -14.70 30.87
N SER A 72 11.12 -14.86 31.16
CA SER A 72 10.62 -15.09 32.52
C SER A 72 11.02 -16.45 33.11
N GLY A 73 11.55 -17.37 32.29
CA GLY A 73 12.12 -18.63 32.74
C GLY A 73 11.12 -19.77 32.98
N LEU A 74 9.85 -19.58 32.61
CA LEU A 74 8.81 -20.62 32.67
C LEU A 74 9.06 -21.79 31.69
N GLU A 75 9.70 -21.51 30.56
CA GLU A 75 10.10 -22.49 29.55
C GLU A 75 11.63 -22.55 29.46
N TYR A 76 12.20 -23.75 29.47
CA TYR A 76 13.65 -23.95 29.48
C TYR A 76 14.08 -25.12 28.58
N GLY A 77 15.38 -25.23 28.34
CA GLY A 77 15.94 -26.31 27.53
C GLY A 77 15.64 -26.20 26.03
N SER A 78 15.66 -27.33 25.33
CA SER A 78 15.59 -27.39 23.86
C SER A 78 14.26 -26.90 23.27
N GLY A 79 13.15 -26.97 24.02
CA GLY A 79 11.84 -26.49 23.58
C GLY A 79 11.75 -24.95 23.47
N SER A 80 12.55 -24.23 24.25
CA SER A 80 12.62 -22.76 24.18
C SER A 80 13.29 -22.25 22.89
N SER A 81 14.16 -23.06 22.28
CA SER A 81 14.97 -22.66 21.13
C SER A 81 14.15 -22.46 19.84
N PRO A 82 13.27 -23.39 19.42
CA PRO A 82 12.36 -23.18 18.30
C PRO A 82 11.45 -21.96 18.48
N TRP A 83 10.94 -21.74 19.71
CA TRP A 83 10.06 -20.61 19.99
C TRP A 83 10.81 -19.26 19.91
N LYS A 84 12.02 -19.18 20.45
CA LYS A 84 12.90 -18.02 20.24
C LYS A 84 13.23 -17.82 18.75
N GLY A 85 13.40 -18.91 18.00
CA GLY A 85 13.57 -18.90 16.55
C GLY A 85 12.40 -18.23 15.82
N LEU A 86 11.16 -18.61 16.16
CA LEU A 86 9.95 -18.00 15.58
C LEU A 86 9.86 -16.50 15.88
N CYS A 87 10.22 -16.08 17.09
CA CYS A 87 10.22 -14.66 17.45
C CYS A 87 11.27 -13.87 16.65
N LYS A 88 12.46 -14.44 16.44
CA LYS A 88 13.51 -13.84 15.61
C LYS A 88 13.11 -13.74 14.13
N GLU A 89 12.45 -14.77 13.60
CA GLU A 89 11.91 -14.74 12.25
C GLU A 89 10.87 -13.61 12.09
N ALA A 90 9.95 -13.48 13.05
CA ALA A 90 8.97 -12.40 13.04
C ALA A 90 9.61 -11.00 13.10
N GLU A 91 10.75 -10.84 13.80
CA GLU A 91 11.52 -9.59 13.79
C GLU A 91 12.19 -9.32 12.43
N ALA A 92 12.76 -10.35 11.80
CA ALA A 92 13.35 -10.22 10.47
C ALA A 92 12.28 -9.82 9.43
N VAL A 93 11.11 -10.45 9.48
CA VAL A 93 9.96 -10.09 8.63
C VAL A 93 9.51 -8.66 8.93
N SER A 94 9.33 -8.29 10.20
CA SER A 94 8.98 -6.92 10.59
C SER A 94 9.94 -5.89 9.99
N ASN A 95 11.25 -6.11 10.09
CA ASN A 95 12.27 -5.22 9.53
C ASN A 95 12.18 -5.14 7.99
N ALA A 96 11.97 -6.26 7.31
CA ALA A 96 11.81 -6.28 5.86
C ALA A 96 10.60 -5.44 5.39
N HIS A 97 9.47 -5.57 6.09
CA HIS A 97 8.27 -4.75 5.84
C HIS A 97 8.51 -3.27 6.14
N GLN A 98 9.25 -2.95 7.21
CA GLN A 98 9.58 -1.58 7.58
C GLN A 98 10.50 -0.89 6.55
N VAL A 99 11.53 -1.59 6.04
CA VAL A 99 12.43 -1.06 5.00
C VAL A 99 11.67 -0.77 3.70
N ARG A 100 10.70 -1.63 3.34
CA ARG A 100 9.87 -1.43 2.14
C ARG A 100 9.01 -0.16 2.24
N THR A 101 8.55 0.22 3.43
CA THR A 101 7.83 1.48 3.66
C THR A 101 8.74 2.70 3.42
N PHE A 102 9.98 2.68 3.91
CA PHE A 102 10.90 3.83 3.80
C PHE A 102 11.43 4.08 2.38
N SER A 103 11.49 3.06 1.51
CA SER A 103 11.91 3.28 0.12
C SER A 103 10.84 3.95 -0.75
N VAL A 104 9.63 4.10 -0.22
CA VAL A 104 8.44 4.55 -0.95
C VAL A 104 8.03 5.98 -0.55
N THR A 105 8.55 6.48 0.58
CA THR A 105 8.32 7.85 1.07
C THR A 105 9.57 8.69 0.85
#